data_AF-A0A3D5HAQ7-F1
#
_entry.id   AF-A0A3D5HAQ7-F1
#
_cell.length_a   1.000
_cell.length_b   1.000
_cell.length_c   1.000
_cell.angle_alpha   90.00
_cell.angle_beta   90.00
_cell.angle_gamma   90.00
#
_symmetry.space_group_name_H-M   'P 1'
#
loop_
_entity.id
_entity.type
_entity.pdbx_description
1 polymer ?
#
loop_
_entity_poly.entity_id
_entity_poly.type
_entity_poly.pdbx_seq_one_letter_code
_entity_poly.pdbx_strand_id
1 'polypeptide(L)' 'MNGPVIIDAQKALETGNVTHILKWVKKEQESEVVALFKKTISVRTKGADIREIADKYFFETVVRLHRAG' A
#
# COMPACT_ATOMS: atom_id res chain seq x y z
N MET A 1 -8.41 8.58 -8.75
CA MET A 1 -7.72 7.97 -7.60
C MET A 1 -6.64 8.93 -7.08
N ASN A 2 -7.00 10.14 -6.63
CA ASN A 2 -6.04 11.22 -6.33
C ASN A 2 -6.17 11.72 -4.89
N GLY A 3 -6.25 10.80 -3.92
CA GLY A 3 -6.33 11.14 -2.50
C GLY A 3 -4.95 11.10 -1.83
N PRO A 4 -4.75 11.83 -0.71
CA PRO A 4 -3.47 11.86 -0.02
C PRO A 4 -2.99 10.47 0.46
N VAL A 5 -3.92 9.57 0.80
CA VAL A 5 -3.65 8.16 1.12
C VAL A 5 -2.97 7.45 -0.06
N ILE A 6 -3.46 7.66 -1.28
CA ILE A 6 -2.90 7.03 -2.49
C ILE A 6 -1.53 7.59 -2.81
N ILE A 7 -1.33 8.90 -2.64
CA ILE A 7 -0.03 9.55 -2.88
C ILE A 7 1.04 8.96 -1.96
N ASP A 8 0.74 8.81 -0.66
CA ASP A 8 1.68 8.21 0.28
C ASP A 8 1.85 6.69 0.08
N ALA A 9 0.82 6.00 -0.40
CA ALA A 9 0.93 4.58 -0.76
C ALA A 9 1.84 4.38 -2.00
N GLN A 10 1.73 5.23 -3.01
CA GLN A 10 2.64 5.26 -4.16
C GLN A 10 4.07 5.52 -3.71
N LYS A 11 4.27 6.56 -2.89
CA LYS A 11 5.59 6.90 -2.33
C LYS A 11 6.18 5.74 -1.51
N ALA A 12 5.36 5.05 -0.70
CA ALA A 12 5.80 3.88 0.05
C ALA A 12 6.32 2.79 -0.89
N LEU A 13 5.59 2.50 -1.96
CA LEU A 13 5.95 1.48 -2.93
C LEU A 13 7.19 1.88 -3.76
N GLU A 14 7.31 3.12 -4.17
CA GLU A 14 8.46 3.66 -4.94
C GLU A 14 9.75 3.66 -4.14
N THR A 15 9.68 4.04 -2.86
CA THR A 15 10.85 4.12 -1.97
C THR A 15 11.16 2.81 -1.26
N GLY A 16 10.28 1.81 -1.33
CA GLY A 16 10.39 0.58 -0.54
C GLY A 16 10.19 0.82 0.97
N ASN A 17 9.63 1.96 1.37
CA ASN A 17 9.47 2.35 2.77
C ASN A 17 7.99 2.43 3.18
N VAL A 18 7.53 1.42 3.92
CA VAL A 18 6.14 1.32 4.40
C VAL A 18 5.71 2.46 5.33
N THR A 19 6.66 3.13 6.00
CA THR A 19 6.34 4.16 7.01
C THR A 19 5.56 5.35 6.44
N HIS A 20 5.66 5.62 5.13
CA HIS A 20 4.87 6.65 4.46
C HIS A 20 3.35 6.42 4.57
N ILE A 21 2.90 5.16 4.57
CA ILE A 21 1.47 4.82 4.58
C ILE A 21 0.91 4.51 5.98
N LEU A 22 1.76 4.12 6.95
CA LEU A 22 1.29 3.68 8.28
C LEU A 22 0.52 4.77 9.04
N LYS A 23 0.84 6.05 8.83
CA LYS A 23 0.14 7.18 9.44
C LYS A 23 -1.34 7.30 9.06
N TRP A 24 -1.79 6.58 8.02
CA TRP A 24 -3.16 6.64 7.50
C TRP A 24 -4.07 5.52 8.02
N VAL A 25 -3.53 4.57 8.78
CA VAL A 25 -4.28 3.43 9.34
C VAL A 25 -4.20 3.43 10.86
N LYS A 26 -5.12 2.70 11.51
CA LYS A 26 -5.07 2.49 12.95
C LYS A 26 -3.89 1.59 13.33
N LYS A 27 -3.39 1.74 14.55
CA LYS A 27 -2.23 0.98 15.05
C LYS A 27 -2.44 -0.53 14.97
N GLU A 28 -3.67 -0.99 15.22
CA GLU A 28 -4.03 -2.42 15.16
C GLU A 28 -3.98 -2.97 13.73
N GLN A 29 -4.12 -2.10 12.71
CA GLN A 29 -4.10 -2.44 11.30
C GLN A 29 -2.69 -2.43 10.69
N GLU A 30 -1.69 -1.85 11.38
CA GLU A 30 -0.33 -1.70 10.84
C GLU A 30 0.30 -3.04 10.44
N SER A 31 0.07 -4.09 11.23
CA SER A 31 0.61 -5.42 10.96
C SER A 31 0.11 -6.01 9.63
N GLU A 32 -1.17 -5.81 9.30
CA GLU A 32 -1.78 -6.20 8.02
C GLU A 32 -1.14 -5.42 6.85
N VAL A 33 -0.99 -4.11 7.01
CA VAL A 33 -0.39 -3.23 5.98
C VAL A 33 1.07 -3.61 5.72
N VAL A 34 1.87 -3.86 6.77
CA VAL A 34 3.28 -4.27 6.62
C VAL A 34 3.38 -5.62 5.91
N ALA A 35 2.54 -6.59 6.26
CA ALA A 35 2.54 -7.90 5.62
C ALA A 35 2.17 -7.80 4.14
N LEU A 36 1.14 -7.01 3.82
CA LEU A 36 0.73 -6.79 2.43
C LEU A 36 1.80 -6.05 1.63
N PHE A 37 2.38 -4.99 2.20
CA PHE A 37 3.44 -4.20 1.57
C PHE A 37 4.62 -5.08 1.12
N LYS A 38 5.09 -5.98 1.99
CA LYS A 38 6.18 -6.93 1.67
C LYS A 38 5.83 -7.82 0.49
N LYS A 39 4.59 -8.33 0.43
CA LYS A 39 4.11 -9.14 -0.70
C LYS A 39 4.06 -8.31 -1.98
N THR A 40 3.50 -7.10 -1.92
CA THR A 40 3.39 -6.19 -3.08
C THR A 40 4.76 -5.86 -3.66
N ILE A 41 5.75 -5.48 -2.84
CA ILE A 41 7.13 -5.23 -3.29
C ILE A 41 7.73 -6.47 -3.97
N SER A 42 7.51 -7.66 -3.42
CA SER A 42 8.07 -8.91 -3.96
C SER A 42 7.49 -9.29 -5.33
N VAL A 43 6.20 -9.03 -5.57
CA VAL A 43 5.54 -9.46 -6.82
C VAL A 43 5.54 -8.38 -7.90
N ARG A 44 5.51 -7.09 -7.53
CA ARG A 44 5.42 -5.97 -8.49
C ARG A 44 6.63 -5.82 -9.41
N THR A 45 7.73 -6.51 -9.12
CA THR A 45 8.94 -6.53 -9.95
C THR A 45 8.87 -7.57 -11.07
N LYS A 46 7.83 -8.41 -11.12
CA LYS A 46 7.73 -9.55 -12.06
C LYS A 46 7.14 -9.21 -13.44
N GLY A 47 6.72 -7.97 -13.67
CA GLY A 47 6.16 -7.53 -14.96
C GLY A 47 5.21 -6.35 -14.80
N ALA A 48 4.92 -5.64 -15.91
CA ALA A 48 4.07 -4.46 -15.91
C ALA A 48 2.63 -4.77 -15.44
N ASP A 49 2.01 -5.82 -15.97
CA ASP A 49 0.64 -6.21 -15.60
C ASP A 49 0.58 -6.64 -14.13
N ILE A 50 1.59 -7.40 -13.66
CA ILE A 50 1.67 -7.83 -12.26
C ILE A 50 1.85 -6.64 -11.32
N ARG A 51 2.64 -5.64 -11.74
CA ARG A 51 2.80 -4.39 -10.99
C ARG A 51 1.49 -3.66 -10.85
N GLU A 52 0.75 -3.47 -11.93
CA GLU A 52 -0.53 -2.77 -11.90
C GLU A 52 -1.52 -3.45 -10.96
N ILE A 53 -1.64 -4.78 -11.06
CA ILE A 53 -2.54 -5.57 -10.20
C ILE A 53 -2.13 -5.48 -8.73
N ALA A 54 -0.83 -5.65 -8.44
CA ALA A 54 -0.32 -5.61 -7.07
C ALA A 54 -0.44 -4.23 -6.43
N ASP A 55 -0.13 -3.18 -7.20
CA ASP A 55 -0.23 -1.79 -6.75
C ASP A 55 -1.70 -1.43 -6.49
N LYS A 56 -2.62 -1.78 -7.41
CA LYS A 56 -4.06 -1.53 -7.24
C LYS A 56 -4.62 -2.24 -6.00
N TYR A 57 -4.30 -3.52 -5.81
CA TYR A 57 -4.75 -4.26 -4.63
C TYR A 57 -4.25 -3.66 -3.32
N PHE A 58 -2.99 -3.21 -3.29
CA PHE A 58 -2.42 -2.51 -2.15
C PHE A 58 -3.18 -1.20 -1.87
N PHE A 59 -3.41 -0.39 -2.90
CA PHE A 59 -4.13 0.88 -2.82
C PHE A 59 -5.57 0.72 -2.31
N GLU A 60 -6.32 -0.23 -2.85
CA GLU A 60 -7.69 -0.52 -2.40
C GLU A 60 -7.72 -0.95 -0.94
N THR A 61 -6.76 -1.78 -0.51
CA THR A 61 -6.67 -2.26 0.86
C THR A 61 -6.39 -1.12 1.85
N VAL A 62 -5.39 -0.27 1.58
CA VAL A 62 -5.06 0.83 2.50
C VAL A 62 -6.17 1.89 2.54
N VAL A 63 -6.87 2.14 1.43
CA VAL A 63 -8.05 3.03 1.42
C VAL A 63 -9.21 2.43 2.22
N ARG A 64 -9.44 1.12 2.12
CA ARG A 64 -10.46 0.43 2.92
C ARG A 64 -10.14 0.54 4.42
N LEU A 65 -8.89 0.26 4.81
CA LEU A 65 -8.45 0.34 6.20
C LEU A 65 -8.56 1.77 6.75
N HIS A 66 -8.14 2.76 5.96
CA HIS A 66 -8.27 4.18 6.29
C HIS A 66 -9.73 4.59 6.53
N ARG A 67 -10.67 4.13 5.68
CA ARG A 67 -12.11 4.46 5.81
C ARG A 67 -12.82 3.74 6.95
N ALA A 68 -12.28 2.60 7.40
CA ALA A 68 -12.72 1.93 8.62
C ALA A 68 -12.12 2.59 9.89
N GLY A 69 -11.23 3.57 9.69
CA GLY A 69 -10.49 4.33 10.68
C GLY A 69 -11.29 5.51 11.21
#